data_AF-A0A0G0D9F6-F1
#
_entry.id   AF-A0A0G0D9F6-F1
#
_cell.length_a   1.000
_cell.length_b   1.000
_cell.length_c   1.000
_cell.angle_alpha   90.00
_cell.angle_beta   90.00
_cell.angle_gamma   90.00
#
_symmetry.space_group_name_H-M   'P 1'
#
loop_
_entity.id
_entity.type
_entity.pdbx_description
1 polymer ?
#
loop_
_entity_poly.entity_id
_entity_poly.type
_entity_poly.pdbx_seq_one_letter_code
_entity_poly.pdbx_strand_id
1 'polypeptide(L)'
;MLTDIIDYIIYLKLTATKFNIYSLKHDFLNWRIIKSHLITYIKNTANKYFYLWSDKYKINQWNSSFTYQQWLVFISSEIKKYLSNKLTILIGPGKNITNLYSTFSKSDKASIRLLRLSAQSLKSNSLSDLSKYILKKLFNQKEKNQIDNIVLCYDDNSSIYKLIKILTANLKTKYRNLIYKVSLPTQYPPSLNYISSVFDDKLVFDIYRYSLAKCEVKCPLEDVLDLYQALIQTKNVQGEIAEFGTYRGHSGLVISEIVRRLNINKKIFLCDTYKQFPYERLGIDRFWSNTHKVNFISIKKMFSSYKNVSLIKGDFFDTIDKLLINHFSFVNVDCDSYRAVKLVTEKIFPRLSKGGIILFEDYGHVQCIGARYAIDEYFKNIKNYRKFFSGFSGSLIITKI
;
A
#
# COMPACT_ATOMS: atom_id res chain seq x y z
N MET A 1 -8.94 21.94 20.02
CA MET A 1 -7.98 21.20 20.88
C MET A 1 -8.21 19.73 20.56
N LEU A 2 -7.53 19.05 19.63
CA LEU A 2 -6.10 19.02 19.27
C LEU A 2 -5.22 18.64 20.47
N THR A 3 -5.37 17.40 20.91
CA THR A 3 -4.40 16.49 21.58
C THR A 3 -5.22 15.30 22.05
N ASP A 4 -4.95 14.09 21.53
CA ASP A 4 -5.26 12.75 22.11
C ASP A 4 -5.50 11.63 21.05
N ILE A 5 -4.86 11.73 19.88
CA ILE A 5 -4.72 10.58 18.97
C ILE A 5 -3.25 10.44 18.55
N ILE A 6 -2.38 10.07 19.50
CA ILE A 6 -1.05 9.49 19.23
C ILE A 6 -0.76 8.39 20.27
N ASP A 7 -1.64 7.41 20.40
CA ASP A 7 -1.40 6.26 21.30
C ASP A 7 -1.59 4.88 20.66
N TYR A 8 -1.35 4.74 19.35
CA TYR A 8 -1.24 3.40 18.76
C TYR A 8 -0.14 3.16 17.71
N ILE A 9 0.93 3.96 17.72
CA ILE A 9 2.15 3.61 16.97
C ILE A 9 3.39 3.90 17.82
N ILE A 10 3.64 3.03 18.79
CA ILE A 10 4.99 2.83 19.34
C ILE A 10 5.55 1.58 18.65
N TYR A 11 6.50 1.78 17.73
CA TYR A 11 7.87 1.27 17.86
C TYR A 11 8.68 1.62 16.61
N LEU A 12 9.62 2.57 16.72
CA LEU A 12 10.99 2.51 16.17
C LEU A 12 11.71 3.85 16.41
N LYS A 13 12.04 4.08 17.68
CA LYS A 13 13.14 4.95 18.09
C LYS A 13 14.34 4.04 18.30
N LEU A 14 15.25 3.90 17.33
CA LEU A 14 16.50 3.19 17.56
C LEU A 14 17.69 3.93 16.93
N THR A 15 18.25 4.82 17.74
CA THR A 15 19.70 4.92 17.91
C THR A 15 20.27 3.55 18.30
N ALA A 16 21.35 3.18 17.63
CA ALA A 16 22.29 2.11 17.90
C ALA A 16 22.10 1.34 19.23
N THR A 17 21.69 0.08 19.15
CA THR A 17 22.47 -1.09 19.58
C THR A 17 21.61 -2.36 19.47
N LYS A 18 22.21 -3.42 18.92
CA LYS A 18 21.78 -4.84 18.91
C LYS A 18 20.34 -5.15 18.48
N PHE A 19 20.17 -5.64 17.25
CA PHE A 19 19.30 -6.80 16.98
C PHE A 19 19.82 -7.58 15.77
N ASN A 20 20.01 -8.89 15.95
CA ASN A 20 20.34 -9.85 14.91
C ASN A 20 19.12 -10.04 14.00
N ILE A 21 19.31 -9.83 12.70
CA ILE A 21 18.29 -10.10 11.68
C ILE A 21 18.38 -11.59 11.35
N TYR A 22 17.49 -12.39 11.94
CA TYR A 22 17.08 -13.64 11.29
C TYR A 22 15.98 -13.32 10.27
N SER A 23 16.06 -14.02 9.15
CA SER A 23 15.28 -13.90 7.91
C SER A 23 13.81 -13.47 8.07
N LEU A 24 13.48 -12.33 7.49
CA LEU A 24 12.12 -12.02 7.02
C LEU A 24 12.15 -12.01 5.48
N LYS A 25 12.00 -13.20 4.89
CA LYS A 25 11.42 -13.35 3.56
C LYS A 25 9.91 -13.24 3.76
N HIS A 26 9.24 -12.43 2.94
CA HIS A 26 7.82 -12.07 3.00
C HIS A 26 7.50 -10.95 4.00
N ASP A 27 7.46 -9.72 3.49
CA ASP A 27 6.45 -8.70 3.86
C ASP A 27 6.65 -7.44 3.01
N PHE A 28 5.88 -7.34 1.93
CA PHE A 28 5.94 -6.23 0.97
C PHE A 28 4.87 -5.14 1.21
N LEU A 29 3.97 -5.31 2.20
CA LEU A 29 2.72 -4.52 2.22
C LEU A 29 2.73 -3.25 3.08
N ASN A 30 3.57 -3.14 4.12
CA ASN A 30 3.45 -2.02 5.08
C ASN A 30 4.16 -0.71 4.70
N TRP A 31 4.83 -0.63 3.55
CA TRP A 31 5.65 0.55 3.24
C TRP A 31 4.80 1.81 2.96
N ARG A 32 3.59 1.69 2.39
CA ARG A 32 2.81 2.83 1.80
C ARG A 32 2.20 3.76 2.86
N ILE A 33 1.75 3.23 3.98
CA ILE A 33 1.20 4.00 5.10
C ILE A 33 2.33 4.71 5.86
N ILE A 34 3.43 4.00 6.10
CA ILE A 34 4.69 4.54 6.66
C ILE A 34 5.17 5.76 5.84
N LYS A 35 5.05 5.74 4.51
CA LYS A 35 5.48 6.82 3.60
C LYS A 35 4.76 8.16 3.85
N SER A 36 3.45 8.16 4.08
CA SER A 36 2.67 9.41 4.17
C SER A 36 2.95 10.17 5.48
N HIS A 37 3.12 9.43 6.58
CA HIS A 37 3.53 9.99 7.86
C HIS A 37 5.03 10.32 7.91
N LEU A 38 5.92 9.54 7.27
CA LEU A 38 7.33 9.91 7.14
C LEU A 38 7.53 11.20 6.33
N ILE A 39 6.80 11.40 5.22
CA ILE A 39 6.94 12.62 4.41
C ILE A 39 6.51 13.87 5.18
N THR A 40 5.49 13.75 6.04
CA THR A 40 5.01 14.85 6.88
C THR A 40 5.98 15.12 8.05
N TYR A 41 6.58 14.07 8.63
CA TYR A 41 7.60 14.19 9.67
C TYR A 41 8.95 14.73 9.13
N ILE A 42 9.36 14.35 7.91
CA ILE A 42 10.56 14.85 7.22
C ILE A 42 10.44 16.34 6.88
N LYS A 43 9.22 16.83 6.61
CA LYS A 43 8.99 18.27 6.36
C LYS A 43 9.13 19.13 7.62
N ASN A 44 8.84 18.57 8.81
CA ASN A 44 8.77 19.33 10.05
C ASN A 44 9.94 19.07 11.02
N THR A 45 10.85 18.13 10.71
CA THR A 45 12.07 17.93 11.49
C THR A 45 13.27 18.52 10.75
N ALA A 46 14.04 19.36 11.44
CA ALA A 46 15.19 20.11 10.94
C ALA A 46 16.41 19.26 10.51
N ASN A 47 16.21 18.00 10.10
CA ASN A 47 17.22 17.09 9.61
C ASN A 47 16.89 16.63 8.18
N LYS A 48 17.46 17.33 7.19
CA LYS A 48 17.31 17.03 5.75
C LYS A 48 18.07 15.74 5.39
N TYR A 49 17.41 14.59 5.50
CA TYR A 49 17.85 13.34 4.88
C TYR A 49 17.05 13.10 3.60
N PHE A 50 17.70 13.28 2.43
CA PHE A 50 17.17 12.73 1.19
C PHE A 50 17.69 11.31 1.02
N TYR A 51 16.86 10.35 1.42
CA TYR A 51 16.94 9.00 0.88
C TYR A 51 16.23 9.03 -0.47
N LEU A 52 16.96 9.21 -1.58
CA LEU A 52 16.47 8.78 -2.89
C LEU A 52 16.71 7.27 -2.97
N TRP A 53 15.94 6.55 -2.16
CA TRP A 53 15.67 5.15 -2.43
C TRP A 53 14.74 5.12 -3.65
N SER A 54 15.03 4.27 -4.64
CA SER A 54 14.18 4.05 -5.82
C SER A 54 12.92 3.26 -5.48
N ASP A 55 12.41 3.43 -4.28
CA ASP A 55 11.02 3.21 -3.99
C ASP A 55 10.45 4.57 -3.69
N LYS A 56 9.38 4.90 -4.43
CA LYS A 56 8.37 5.89 -4.05
C LYS A 56 8.64 7.37 -4.37
N TYR A 57 8.50 7.72 -5.65
CA TYR A 57 7.69 8.89 -6.06
C TYR A 57 6.58 8.45 -7.01
N LYS A 58 5.43 9.13 -6.91
CA LYS A 58 4.18 8.78 -7.62
C LYS A 58 4.40 8.80 -9.13
N ILE A 59 4.51 7.63 -9.74
CA ILE A 59 4.35 7.46 -11.18
C ILE A 59 2.86 7.27 -11.42
N ASN A 60 2.13 8.39 -11.53
CA ASN A 60 0.71 8.35 -11.84
C ASN A 60 0.44 8.53 -13.34
N GLN A 61 1.42 8.44 -14.25
CA GLN A 61 1.15 8.61 -15.68
C GLN A 61 2.15 7.93 -16.62
N TRP A 62 3.01 7.00 -16.17
CA TRP A 62 4.06 6.52 -17.07
C TRP A 62 3.68 5.16 -17.64
N ASN A 63 3.29 5.21 -18.91
CA ASN A 63 3.36 4.09 -19.82
C ASN A 63 4.66 3.31 -19.59
N SER A 64 4.61 2.01 -19.85
CA SER A 64 5.67 0.99 -19.82
C SER A 64 6.94 1.31 -20.63
N SER A 65 7.14 2.55 -21.03
CA SER A 65 8.20 3.06 -21.89
C SER A 65 9.16 4.02 -21.17
N PHE A 66 9.27 3.98 -19.83
CA PHE A 66 10.21 4.85 -19.12
C PHE A 66 11.64 4.31 -19.18
N THR A 67 12.38 4.77 -20.18
CA THR A 67 13.73 4.32 -20.50
C THR A 67 14.74 4.73 -19.42
N TYR A 68 15.87 4.01 -19.36
CA TYR A 68 17.03 4.36 -18.54
C TYR A 68 17.43 5.84 -18.70
N GLN A 69 17.34 6.37 -19.92
CA GLN A 69 17.66 7.76 -20.23
C GLN A 69 16.70 8.75 -19.55
N GLN A 70 15.40 8.46 -19.55
CA GLN A 70 14.41 9.34 -18.92
C GLN A 70 14.54 9.31 -17.38
N TRP A 71 14.97 8.17 -16.80
CA TRP A 71 15.30 8.08 -15.36
C TRP A 71 16.47 8.98 -14.97
N LEU A 72 17.54 8.99 -15.77
CA LEU A 72 18.68 9.87 -15.53
C LEU A 72 18.31 11.35 -15.63
N VAL A 73 17.45 11.71 -16.59
CA VAL A 73 16.91 13.07 -16.72
C VAL A 73 16.15 13.47 -15.47
N PHE A 74 15.27 12.61 -14.95
CA PHE A 74 14.53 12.86 -13.70
C PHE A 74 15.49 13.08 -12.51
N ILE A 75 16.42 12.16 -12.27
CA ILE A 75 17.38 12.26 -11.15
C ILE A 75 18.18 13.55 -11.25
N SER A 76 18.66 13.90 -12.45
CA SER A 76 19.40 15.14 -12.65
C SER A 76 18.54 16.38 -12.38
N SER A 77 17.26 16.37 -12.75
CA SER A 77 16.33 17.47 -12.46
C SER A 77 16.10 17.70 -10.97
N GLU A 78 16.06 16.63 -10.15
CA GLU A 78 15.96 16.74 -8.70
C GLU A 78 17.25 17.29 -8.09
N ILE A 79 18.41 16.84 -8.55
CA ILE A 79 19.70 17.38 -8.10
C ILE A 79 19.81 18.87 -8.44
N LYS A 80 19.34 19.30 -9.62
CA LYS A 80 19.37 20.72 -10.06
C LYS A 80 18.66 21.67 -9.10
N LYS A 81 17.58 21.24 -8.43
CA LYS A 81 16.87 22.08 -7.45
C LYS A 81 17.76 22.54 -6.28
N TYR A 82 18.89 21.87 -6.07
CA TYR A 82 19.86 22.17 -5.02
C TYR A 82 21.15 22.79 -5.54
N LEU A 83 21.28 22.97 -6.87
CA LEU A 83 22.40 23.66 -7.49
C LEU A 83 22.16 25.18 -7.43
N SER A 84 22.51 25.81 -6.31
CA SER A 84 22.45 27.28 -6.17
C SER A 84 23.87 27.83 -6.02
N ASN A 85 24.50 28.31 -7.11
CA ASN A 85 25.80 29.02 -7.16
C ASN A 85 27.01 28.40 -6.41
N LYS A 86 26.92 27.13 -5.99
CA LYS A 86 27.87 26.51 -5.05
C LYS A 86 28.24 25.08 -5.44
N LEU A 87 29.35 24.56 -4.91
CA LEU A 87 29.96 23.30 -5.36
C LEU A 87 29.18 22.07 -4.86
N THR A 88 28.68 21.26 -5.80
CA THR A 88 28.08 19.95 -5.54
C THR A 88 29.02 18.84 -5.98
N ILE A 89 29.28 17.87 -5.11
CA ILE A 89 30.14 16.73 -5.43
C ILE A 89 29.31 15.49 -5.70
N LEU A 90 29.36 14.99 -6.93
CA LEU A 90 28.71 13.73 -7.34
C LEU A 90 29.71 12.58 -7.23
N ILE A 91 29.43 11.58 -6.39
CA ILE A 91 30.30 10.41 -6.16
C ILE A 91 29.56 9.13 -6.46
N GLY A 92 30.11 8.20 -7.25
CA GLY A 92 29.40 6.95 -7.55
C GLY A 92 30.00 6.11 -8.68
N PRO A 93 29.31 5.02 -9.07
CA PRO A 93 29.81 4.00 -10.01
C PRO A 93 30.12 4.59 -11.39
N GLY A 94 31.33 4.32 -11.91
CA GLY A 94 31.92 5.03 -13.05
C GLY A 94 31.02 5.17 -14.27
N LYS A 95 30.39 4.10 -14.75
CA LYS A 95 29.51 4.14 -15.94
C LYS A 95 28.20 4.88 -15.63
N ASN A 96 27.50 4.47 -14.59
CA ASN A 96 26.17 5.00 -14.23
C ASN A 96 26.22 6.48 -13.83
N ILE A 97 27.24 6.89 -13.08
CA ILE A 97 27.39 8.30 -12.70
C ILE A 97 27.86 9.17 -13.86
N THR A 98 28.57 8.61 -14.84
CA THR A 98 28.92 9.33 -16.07
C THR A 98 27.68 9.60 -16.91
N ASN A 99 26.79 8.61 -17.01
CA ASN A 99 25.51 8.78 -17.70
C ASN A 99 24.60 9.78 -16.99
N LEU A 100 24.56 9.78 -15.65
CA LEU A 100 23.86 10.84 -14.91
C LEU A 100 24.52 12.22 -15.12
N TYR A 101 25.85 12.29 -15.10
CA TYR A 101 26.57 13.55 -15.30
C TYR A 101 26.34 14.13 -16.71
N SER A 102 26.15 13.29 -17.72
CA SER A 102 25.94 13.75 -19.10
C SER A 102 24.62 14.49 -19.29
N THR A 103 23.58 14.22 -18.48
CA THR A 103 22.26 14.87 -18.57
C THR A 103 22.23 16.31 -18.00
N PHE A 104 23.27 16.75 -17.29
CA PHE A 104 23.39 18.12 -16.82
C PHE A 104 23.80 19.08 -17.95
N SER A 105 23.30 20.32 -17.91
CA SER A 105 23.66 21.36 -18.87
C SER A 105 25.12 21.80 -18.69
N LYS A 106 25.67 22.58 -19.63
CA LYS A 106 27.02 23.14 -19.49
C LYS A 106 27.14 24.07 -18.28
N SER A 107 26.09 24.84 -17.96
CA SER A 107 26.06 25.72 -16.79
C SER A 107 26.00 24.92 -15.48
N ASP A 108 25.17 23.87 -15.41
CA ASP A 108 25.06 23.01 -14.23
C ASP A 108 26.40 22.33 -13.91
N LYS A 109 27.11 21.87 -14.95
CA LYS A 109 28.41 21.19 -14.85
C LYS A 109 29.50 22.07 -14.24
N ALA A 110 29.42 23.40 -14.37
CA ALA A 110 30.37 24.32 -13.75
C ALA A 110 30.31 24.30 -12.21
N SER A 111 29.15 23.93 -11.65
CA SER A 111 28.94 23.82 -10.19
C SER A 111 29.03 22.37 -9.70
N ILE A 112 29.37 21.41 -10.55
CA ILE A 112 29.39 19.98 -10.22
C ILE A 112 30.80 19.39 -10.40
N ARG A 113 31.34 18.83 -9.31
CA ARG A 113 32.55 18.01 -9.34
C ARG A 113 32.19 16.54 -9.35
N LEU A 114 32.61 15.82 -10.39
CA LEU A 114 32.34 14.39 -10.55
C LEU A 114 33.50 13.54 -10.02
N LEU A 115 33.20 12.58 -9.14
CA LEU A 115 34.11 11.55 -8.65
C LEU A 115 33.59 10.16 -9.03
N ARG A 116 34.27 9.55 -10.01
CA ARG A 116 33.95 8.21 -10.51
C ARG A 116 34.63 7.14 -9.67
N LEU A 117 33.86 6.16 -9.23
CA LEU A 117 34.33 4.96 -8.55
C LEU A 117 34.38 3.82 -9.57
N SER A 118 35.57 3.26 -9.81
CA SER A 118 35.75 2.13 -10.71
C SER A 118 35.94 0.83 -9.93
N ALA A 119 35.59 -0.30 -10.53
CA ALA A 119 35.88 -1.62 -9.97
C ALA A 119 37.40 -1.86 -9.78
N GLN A 120 38.24 -1.23 -10.60
CA GLN A 120 39.69 -1.31 -10.48
C GLN A 120 40.20 -0.61 -9.20
N SER A 121 39.58 0.52 -8.82
CA SER A 121 39.85 1.22 -7.56
C SER A 121 39.51 0.40 -6.30
N LEU A 122 38.59 -0.57 -6.43
CA LEU A 122 38.15 -1.47 -5.37
C LEU A 122 39.00 -2.74 -5.23
N LYS A 123 39.72 -3.14 -6.29
CA LYS A 123 40.56 -4.35 -6.29
C LYS A 123 41.90 -4.15 -5.59
N SER A 124 42.42 -2.93 -5.57
CA SER A 124 43.79 -2.64 -5.12
C SER A 124 43.89 -2.08 -3.69
N ASN A 125 42.78 -1.80 -3.03
CA ASN A 125 42.75 -1.13 -1.73
C ASN A 125 41.63 -1.69 -0.84
N SER A 126 41.83 -1.69 0.48
CA SER A 126 40.72 -1.91 1.41
C SER A 126 39.67 -0.80 1.24
N LEU A 127 38.39 -1.11 1.50
CA LEU A 127 37.32 -0.11 1.43
C LEU A 127 37.55 1.07 2.38
N SER A 128 38.27 0.84 3.49
CA SER A 128 38.65 1.88 4.46
C SER A 128 39.69 2.83 3.87
N ASP A 129 40.73 2.30 3.22
CA ASP A 129 41.79 3.12 2.62
C ASP A 129 41.28 3.89 1.41
N LEU A 130 40.42 3.26 0.61
CA LEU A 130 39.74 3.95 -0.50
C LEU A 130 38.85 5.09 0.02
N SER A 131 38.14 4.88 1.13
CA SER A 131 37.36 5.94 1.79
C SER A 131 38.25 7.10 2.24
N LYS A 132 39.38 6.82 2.91
CA LYS A 132 40.36 7.85 3.33
C LYS A 132 40.94 8.61 2.12
N TYR A 133 41.27 7.90 1.05
CA TYR A 133 41.77 8.50 -0.19
C TYR A 133 40.75 9.45 -0.83
N ILE A 134 39.48 9.01 -0.92
CA ILE A 134 38.39 9.84 -1.44
C ILE A 134 38.21 11.09 -0.57
N LEU A 135 38.21 10.94 0.76
CA LEU A 135 38.13 12.07 1.68
C LEU A 135 39.30 13.05 1.49
N LYS A 136 40.53 12.55 1.35
CA LYS A 136 41.70 13.39 1.07
C LYS A 136 41.54 14.16 -0.25
N LYS A 137 40.98 13.52 -1.29
CA LYS A 137 40.72 14.14 -2.60
C LYS A 137 39.59 15.17 -2.56
N LEU A 138 38.57 14.94 -1.73
CA LEU A 138 37.47 15.87 -1.46
C LEU A 138 37.96 17.12 -0.72
N PHE A 139 38.95 16.98 0.16
CA PHE A 139 39.32 18.01 1.13
C PHE A 139 40.74 18.58 0.96
N ASN A 140 41.40 18.42 -0.19
CA ASN A 140 42.71 19.02 -0.42
C ASN A 140 42.62 20.53 -0.70
N GLN A 141 42.70 21.28 0.41
CA GLN A 141 43.30 22.60 0.67
C GLN A 141 42.93 23.94 0.00
N LYS A 142 41.97 24.08 -0.93
CA LYS A 142 41.42 25.44 -1.26
C LYS A 142 39.90 25.58 -1.31
N GLU A 143 39.15 24.47 -1.37
CA GLU A 143 37.69 24.48 -1.64
C GLU A 143 36.82 24.06 -0.44
N LYS A 144 37.42 23.84 0.75
CA LYS A 144 36.71 23.28 1.92
C LYS A 144 35.47 24.06 2.36
N ASN A 145 35.47 25.38 2.16
CA ASN A 145 34.39 26.28 2.55
C ASN A 145 33.38 26.54 1.43
N GLN A 146 33.54 25.89 0.27
CA GLN A 146 32.71 26.10 -0.93
C GLN A 146 31.82 24.88 -1.26
N ILE A 147 31.95 23.78 -0.51
CA ILE A 147 31.14 22.57 -0.69
C ILE A 147 29.84 22.70 0.09
N ASP A 148 28.72 22.65 -0.61
CA ASP A 148 27.38 22.74 0.01
C ASP A 148 26.59 21.43 -0.10
N ASN A 149 26.90 20.59 -1.09
CA ASN A 149 26.23 19.31 -1.25
C ASN A 149 27.21 18.21 -1.68
N ILE A 150 27.07 17.03 -1.09
CA ILE A 150 27.75 15.78 -1.46
C ILE A 150 26.66 14.77 -1.82
N VAL A 151 26.55 14.40 -3.09
CA VAL A 151 25.57 13.45 -3.60
C VAL A 151 26.25 12.12 -3.85
N LEU A 152 25.97 11.14 -2.99
CA LEU A 152 26.46 9.77 -3.06
C LEU A 152 25.51 8.90 -3.90
N CYS A 153 25.88 8.66 -5.15
CA CYS A 153 25.20 7.79 -6.07
C CYS A 153 25.67 6.34 -5.91
N TYR A 154 24.76 5.38 -5.81
CA TYR A 154 25.08 3.95 -5.70
C TYR A 154 24.19 3.11 -6.61
N ASP A 155 24.70 1.99 -7.10
CA ASP A 155 23.91 0.91 -7.69
C ASP A 155 23.96 -0.31 -6.76
N ASP A 156 23.17 -1.35 -7.04
CA ASP A 156 23.12 -2.59 -6.25
C ASP A 156 24.40 -3.43 -6.32
N ASN A 157 25.51 -2.87 -6.82
CA ASN A 157 26.81 -3.48 -6.72
C ASN A 157 27.26 -3.49 -5.25
N SER A 158 27.24 -4.69 -4.65
CA SER A 158 27.50 -4.89 -3.22
C SER A 158 28.79 -4.22 -2.72
N SER A 159 29.84 -4.12 -3.55
CA SER A 159 31.13 -3.51 -3.17
C SER A 159 31.10 -1.98 -3.16
N ILE A 160 30.42 -1.35 -4.12
CA ILE A 160 30.27 0.12 -4.18
C ILE A 160 29.28 0.57 -3.11
N TYR A 161 28.19 -0.18 -2.91
CA TYR A 161 27.25 0.08 -1.83
C TYR A 161 27.92 0.02 -0.44
N LYS A 162 28.79 -0.98 -0.20
CA LYS A 162 29.59 -1.06 1.04
C LYS A 162 30.53 0.15 1.19
N LEU A 163 31.20 0.57 0.12
CA LEU A 163 32.05 1.77 0.15
C LEU A 163 31.25 3.04 0.48
N ILE A 164 30.09 3.24 -0.14
CA ILE A 164 29.18 4.37 0.10
C ILE A 164 28.77 4.39 1.58
N LYS A 165 28.49 3.23 2.19
CA LYS A 165 28.16 3.11 3.62
C LYS A 165 29.30 3.60 4.50
N ILE A 166 30.54 3.20 4.20
CA ILE A 166 31.76 3.61 4.92
C ILE A 166 32.02 5.12 4.73
N LEU A 167 31.94 5.63 3.50
CA LEU A 167 32.06 7.07 3.20
C LEU A 167 31.02 7.89 3.95
N THR A 168 29.77 7.41 4.01
CA THR A 168 28.71 8.09 4.77
C THR A 168 29.07 8.17 6.25
N ALA A 169 29.56 7.08 6.84
CA ALA A 169 29.94 7.05 8.25
C ALA A 169 31.06 8.06 8.54
N ASN A 170 32.07 8.13 7.68
CA ASN A 170 33.20 9.05 7.83
C ASN A 170 32.84 10.52 7.56
N LEU A 171 31.89 10.79 6.66
CA LEU A 171 31.42 12.14 6.37
C LEU A 171 30.40 12.64 7.41
N LYS A 172 29.65 11.74 8.06
CA LYS A 172 28.60 12.07 9.04
C LYS A 172 29.11 12.84 10.27
N THR A 173 30.38 12.75 10.60
CA THR A 173 30.97 13.47 11.74
C THR A 173 31.18 14.96 11.46
N LYS A 174 31.36 15.34 10.19
CA LYS A 174 31.73 16.73 9.81
C LYS A 174 30.81 17.39 8.77
N TYR A 175 30.14 16.61 7.93
CA TYR A 175 29.35 17.08 6.77
C TYR A 175 27.94 16.50 6.76
N ARG A 176 27.42 16.07 7.91
CA ARG A 176 26.13 15.37 8.06
C ARG A 176 24.99 16.03 7.30
N ASN A 177 24.96 17.36 7.28
CA ASN A 177 23.89 18.16 6.72
C ASN A 177 24.04 18.42 5.21
N LEU A 178 25.16 17.98 4.61
CA LEU A 178 25.47 18.20 3.19
C LEU A 178 25.36 16.90 2.38
N ILE A 179 25.03 15.75 2.99
CA ILE A 179 25.07 14.44 2.31
C ILE A 179 23.68 14.03 1.80
N TYR A 180 23.60 13.76 0.50
CA TYR A 180 22.46 13.21 -0.21
C TYR A 180 22.82 11.83 -0.75
N LYS A 181 21.88 10.89 -0.78
CA LYS A 181 22.10 9.55 -1.33
C LYS A 181 21.10 9.25 -2.43
N VAL A 182 21.58 8.72 -3.55
CA VAL A 182 20.79 8.44 -4.75
C VAL A 182 21.08 7.03 -5.26
N SER A 183 20.05 6.20 -5.40
CA SER A 183 20.16 4.94 -6.12
C SER A 183 20.10 5.18 -7.63
N LEU A 184 21.02 4.58 -8.38
CA LEU A 184 21.02 4.55 -9.85
C LEU A 184 20.50 3.18 -10.32
N PRO A 185 19.58 3.14 -11.29
CA PRO A 185 19.05 1.88 -11.79
C PRO A 185 20.18 1.04 -12.41
N THR A 186 20.23 -0.24 -12.06
CA THR A 186 20.89 -1.24 -12.90
C THR A 186 20.10 -1.33 -14.21
N GLN A 187 20.72 -1.75 -15.32
CA GLN A 187 20.23 -1.51 -16.70
C GLN A 187 18.80 -1.98 -17.05
N TYR A 188 18.08 -2.61 -16.12
CA TYR A 188 16.69 -3.01 -16.24
C TYR A 188 15.87 -2.35 -15.13
N PRO A 189 14.89 -1.47 -15.43
CA PRO A 189 13.83 -1.25 -14.45
C PRO A 189 13.20 -2.62 -14.18
N PRO A 190 12.93 -2.99 -12.91
CA PRO A 190 12.20 -4.23 -12.64
C PRO A 190 10.92 -4.19 -13.48
N SER A 191 10.70 -5.21 -14.30
CA SER A 191 9.52 -5.26 -15.16
C SER A 191 8.28 -5.16 -14.27
N LEU A 192 7.51 -4.08 -14.42
CA LEU A 192 6.25 -3.89 -13.69
C LEU A 192 5.18 -4.93 -14.10
N ASN A 193 5.49 -5.81 -15.06
CA ASN A 193 4.66 -6.94 -15.51
C ASN A 193 4.21 -7.90 -14.39
N TYR A 194 4.76 -7.79 -13.17
CA TYR A 194 4.35 -8.59 -12.00
C TYR A 194 3.40 -7.86 -11.04
N ILE A 195 3.09 -6.58 -11.29
CA ILE A 195 2.13 -5.83 -10.46
C ILE A 195 0.74 -6.03 -11.04
N SER A 196 -0.23 -6.41 -10.20
CA SER A 196 -1.63 -6.54 -10.63
C SER A 196 -2.10 -5.26 -11.30
N SER A 197 -2.74 -5.37 -12.47
CA SER A 197 -3.23 -4.22 -13.24
C SER A 197 -4.23 -3.36 -12.45
N VAL A 198 -4.81 -3.87 -11.36
CA VAL A 198 -5.66 -3.10 -10.45
C VAL A 198 -4.92 -1.88 -9.87
N PHE A 199 -3.59 -1.97 -9.69
CA PHE A 199 -2.79 -0.89 -9.14
C PHE A 199 -2.56 0.26 -10.14
N ASP A 200 -2.85 0.06 -11.42
CA ASP A 200 -2.77 1.10 -12.45
C ASP A 200 -4.04 1.95 -12.53
N ASP A 201 -5.16 1.46 -11.97
CA ASP A 201 -6.41 2.18 -11.95
C ASP A 201 -6.41 3.24 -10.83
N LYS A 202 -6.44 4.52 -11.20
CA LYS A 202 -6.50 5.61 -10.22
C LYS A 202 -7.82 5.66 -9.47
N LEU A 203 -8.89 5.15 -10.07
CA LEU A 203 -10.24 5.25 -9.54
C LEU A 203 -10.35 4.57 -8.18
N VAL A 204 -9.77 3.38 -8.02
CA VAL A 204 -9.83 2.64 -6.74
C VAL A 204 -9.17 3.41 -5.60
N PHE A 205 -8.05 4.09 -5.87
CA PHE A 205 -7.38 4.91 -4.85
C PHE A 205 -8.13 6.21 -4.54
N ASP A 206 -8.82 6.78 -5.52
CA ASP A 206 -9.63 7.98 -5.31
C ASP A 206 -10.90 7.64 -4.52
N ILE A 207 -11.48 6.46 -4.74
CA ILE A 207 -12.58 5.91 -3.93
C ILE A 207 -12.09 5.68 -2.50
N TYR A 208 -10.94 5.03 -2.31
CA TYR A 208 -10.39 4.78 -0.98
C TYR A 208 -10.11 6.09 -0.21
N ARG A 209 -9.50 7.09 -0.85
CA ARG A 209 -9.29 8.39 -0.18
C ARG A 209 -10.60 9.09 0.17
N TYR A 210 -11.60 8.97 -0.69
CA TYR A 210 -12.92 9.50 -0.42
C TYR A 210 -13.58 8.79 0.78
N SER A 211 -13.48 7.47 0.87
CA SER A 211 -14.07 6.70 1.98
C SER A 211 -13.41 7.03 3.31
N LEU A 212 -12.08 7.18 3.35
CA LEU A 212 -11.32 7.61 4.53
C LEU A 212 -11.73 9.01 5.05
N ALA A 213 -12.19 9.88 4.16
CA ALA A 213 -12.67 11.21 4.55
C ALA A 213 -14.11 11.21 5.09
N LYS A 214 -14.82 10.09 4.97
CA LYS A 214 -16.25 9.96 5.32
C LYS A 214 -16.51 8.99 6.46
N CYS A 215 -15.63 8.00 6.65
CA CYS A 215 -15.82 6.91 7.59
C CYS A 215 -14.61 6.76 8.52
N GLU A 216 -14.85 6.14 9.67
CA GLU A 216 -13.78 5.52 10.43
C GLU A 216 -13.14 4.40 9.60
N VAL A 217 -11.83 4.23 9.71
CA VAL A 217 -11.08 3.23 8.96
C VAL A 217 -11.41 1.82 9.48
N LYS A 218 -12.31 1.13 8.76
CA LYS A 218 -12.71 -0.27 9.02
C LYS A 218 -12.60 -1.20 7.80
N CYS A 219 -12.10 -0.68 6.68
CA CYS A 219 -11.98 -1.39 5.41
C CYS A 219 -10.65 -0.90 4.83
N PRO A 220 -9.53 -1.56 5.16
CA PRO A 220 -8.22 -1.22 4.64
C PRO A 220 -8.12 -1.38 3.11
N LEU A 221 -7.00 -0.94 2.55
CA LEU A 221 -6.85 -0.82 1.10
C LEU A 221 -6.92 -2.18 0.39
N GLU A 222 -6.39 -3.23 1.01
CA GLU A 222 -6.43 -4.61 0.55
C GLU A 222 -7.87 -5.07 0.25
N ASP A 223 -8.80 -4.84 1.17
CA ASP A 223 -10.21 -5.22 0.98
C ASP A 223 -10.87 -4.36 -0.09
N VAL A 224 -10.55 -3.05 -0.12
CA VAL A 224 -11.04 -2.16 -1.18
C VAL A 224 -10.61 -2.64 -2.57
N LEU A 225 -9.39 -3.18 -2.71
CA LEU A 225 -8.90 -3.73 -3.97
C LEU A 225 -9.63 -5.02 -4.35
N ASP A 226 -9.96 -5.87 -3.39
CA ASP A 226 -10.72 -7.10 -3.65
C ASP A 226 -12.18 -6.80 -4.01
N LEU A 227 -12.83 -5.88 -3.28
CA LEU A 227 -14.15 -5.36 -3.60
C LEU A 227 -14.19 -4.75 -5.01
N TYR A 228 -13.18 -3.93 -5.36
CA TYR A 228 -13.07 -3.29 -6.66
C TYR A 228 -12.95 -4.30 -7.81
N GLN A 229 -12.06 -5.28 -7.66
CA GLN A 229 -11.89 -6.33 -8.66
C GLN A 229 -13.15 -7.17 -8.81
N ALA A 230 -13.77 -7.60 -7.71
CA ALA A 230 -14.98 -8.41 -7.75
C ALA A 230 -16.16 -7.68 -8.43
N LEU A 231 -16.35 -6.40 -8.12
CA LEU A 231 -17.41 -5.59 -8.73
C LEU A 231 -17.16 -5.33 -10.24
N ILE A 232 -15.91 -5.14 -10.66
CA ILE A 232 -15.59 -5.03 -12.10
C ILE A 232 -15.90 -6.33 -12.84
N GLN A 233 -15.52 -7.48 -12.27
CA GLN A 233 -15.74 -8.79 -12.90
C GLN A 233 -17.24 -9.13 -13.00
N THR A 234 -18.04 -8.68 -12.04
CA THR A 234 -19.47 -9.00 -11.95
C THR A 234 -20.40 -7.92 -12.52
N LYS A 235 -19.86 -6.82 -13.06
CA LYS A 235 -20.67 -5.69 -13.55
C LYS A 235 -21.71 -6.08 -14.59
N ASN A 236 -21.39 -7.07 -15.44
CA ASN A 236 -22.27 -7.58 -16.51
C ASN A 236 -22.99 -8.88 -16.14
N VAL A 237 -22.75 -9.43 -14.95
CA VAL A 237 -23.44 -10.63 -14.45
C VAL A 237 -24.83 -10.24 -13.99
N GLN A 238 -25.87 -11.03 -14.28
CA GLN A 238 -27.24 -10.72 -13.82
C GLN A 238 -27.35 -10.70 -12.28
N GLY A 239 -28.19 -9.83 -11.74
CA GLY A 239 -28.53 -9.80 -10.31
C GLY A 239 -28.04 -8.56 -9.58
N GLU A 240 -28.42 -8.47 -8.31
CA GLU A 240 -28.15 -7.33 -7.44
C GLU A 240 -26.88 -7.51 -6.60
N ILE A 241 -26.52 -6.47 -5.85
CA ILE A 241 -25.36 -6.46 -4.95
C ILE A 241 -25.83 -6.50 -3.51
N ALA A 242 -25.19 -7.29 -2.66
CA ALA A 242 -25.45 -7.28 -1.22
C ALA A 242 -24.17 -7.28 -0.38
N GLU A 243 -24.28 -6.74 0.83
CA GLU A 243 -23.32 -6.88 1.91
C GLU A 243 -24.05 -7.40 3.15
N PHE A 244 -23.47 -8.39 3.82
CA PHE A 244 -23.95 -8.92 5.09
C PHE A 244 -22.94 -8.60 6.18
N GLY A 245 -23.31 -7.66 7.05
CA GLY A 245 -22.45 -7.05 8.06
C GLY A 245 -21.87 -5.74 7.54
N THR A 246 -22.64 -4.67 7.70
CA THR A 246 -22.26 -3.33 7.25
C THR A 246 -21.60 -2.52 8.36
N TYR A 247 -21.91 -2.84 9.63
CA TYR A 247 -21.40 -2.16 10.81
C TYR A 247 -21.51 -0.63 10.72
N ARG A 248 -20.37 0.07 10.62
CA ARG A 248 -20.28 1.54 10.50
C ARG A 248 -20.26 2.03 9.05
N GLY A 249 -20.39 1.12 8.09
CA GLY A 249 -20.68 1.33 6.67
C GLY A 249 -19.49 1.73 5.79
N HIS A 250 -18.26 1.44 6.20
CA HIS A 250 -17.08 1.80 5.40
C HIS A 250 -16.98 0.97 4.11
N SER A 251 -17.05 -0.36 4.20
CA SER A 251 -17.11 -1.30 3.07
C SER A 251 -18.34 -1.05 2.19
N GLY A 252 -19.53 -0.92 2.80
CA GLY A 252 -20.74 -0.53 2.09
C GLY A 252 -20.64 0.81 1.33
N LEU A 253 -19.93 1.82 1.88
CA LEU A 253 -19.66 3.08 1.18
C LEU A 253 -18.73 2.87 -0.01
N VAL A 254 -17.67 2.07 0.17
CA VAL A 254 -16.74 1.71 -0.90
C VAL A 254 -17.50 1.03 -2.05
N ILE A 255 -18.29 -0.01 -1.76
CA ILE A 255 -19.13 -0.70 -2.75
C ILE A 255 -20.04 0.29 -3.48
N SER A 256 -20.71 1.18 -2.73
CA SER A 256 -21.60 2.20 -3.28
C SER A 256 -20.89 3.18 -4.20
N GLU A 257 -19.67 3.62 -3.85
CA GLU A 257 -18.87 4.52 -4.67
C GLU A 257 -18.32 3.84 -5.93
N ILE A 258 -17.93 2.56 -5.85
CA ILE A 258 -17.49 1.78 -7.00
C ILE A 258 -18.63 1.65 -8.01
N VAL A 259 -19.80 1.20 -7.56
CA VAL A 259 -21.00 1.05 -8.39
C VAL A 259 -21.40 2.38 -9.04
N ARG A 260 -21.40 3.46 -8.25
CA ARG A 260 -21.76 4.80 -8.73
C ARG A 260 -20.77 5.34 -9.77
N ARG A 261 -19.46 5.25 -9.52
CA ARG A 261 -18.44 5.84 -10.40
C ARG A 261 -18.18 5.02 -11.66
N LEU A 262 -18.44 3.71 -11.62
CA LEU A 262 -18.40 2.83 -12.79
C LEU A 262 -19.73 2.78 -13.56
N ASN A 263 -20.74 3.56 -13.15
CA ASN A 263 -22.08 3.58 -13.75
C ASN A 263 -22.73 2.19 -13.83
N ILE A 264 -22.53 1.37 -12.81
CA ILE A 264 -23.12 0.03 -12.73
C ILE A 264 -24.59 0.17 -12.30
N ASN A 265 -25.52 -0.22 -13.16
CA ASN A 265 -26.95 -0.12 -12.90
C ASN A 265 -27.48 -1.33 -12.09
N LYS A 266 -27.12 -1.37 -10.80
CA LYS A 266 -27.54 -2.41 -9.84
C LYS A 266 -27.95 -1.77 -8.52
N LYS A 267 -28.92 -2.37 -7.84
CA LYS A 267 -29.27 -2.06 -6.46
C LYS A 267 -28.28 -2.71 -5.51
N ILE A 268 -28.08 -2.05 -4.37
CA ILE A 268 -27.16 -2.46 -3.31
C ILE A 268 -27.99 -2.64 -2.04
N PHE A 269 -27.87 -3.81 -1.42
CA PHE A 269 -28.55 -4.16 -0.18
C PHE A 269 -27.53 -4.30 0.94
N LEU A 270 -27.51 -3.34 1.85
CA LEU A 270 -26.61 -3.35 3.01
C LEU A 270 -27.39 -3.92 4.19
N CYS A 271 -27.03 -5.13 4.62
CA CYS A 271 -27.78 -5.91 5.61
C CYS A 271 -27.02 -5.95 6.92
N ASP A 272 -27.66 -5.50 8.01
CA ASP A 272 -27.07 -5.50 9.35
C ASP A 272 -28.15 -5.42 10.43
N THR A 273 -27.84 -5.79 11.67
CA THR A 273 -28.73 -5.51 12.79
C THR A 273 -28.90 -4.01 13.03
N TYR A 274 -27.89 -3.22 12.63
CA TYR A 274 -27.70 -1.80 12.92
C TYR A 274 -27.97 -1.47 14.39
N LYS A 275 -27.55 -2.40 15.26
CA LYS A 275 -27.66 -2.27 16.71
C LYS A 275 -26.36 -2.69 17.35
N GLN A 276 -26.04 -3.97 17.27
CA GLN A 276 -24.84 -4.64 17.80
C GLN A 276 -24.87 -6.11 17.37
N PHE A 277 -23.79 -6.84 17.63
CA PHE A 277 -23.80 -8.30 17.50
C PHE A 277 -24.88 -8.94 18.38
N PRO A 278 -25.66 -9.90 17.83
CA PRO A 278 -26.57 -10.73 18.62
C PRO A 278 -25.84 -11.42 19.78
N TYR A 279 -26.58 -11.72 20.84
CA TYR A 279 -26.02 -12.46 21.98
C TYR A 279 -25.89 -13.94 21.63
N GLU A 280 -24.69 -14.48 21.76
CA GLU A 280 -24.38 -15.90 21.60
C GLU A 280 -24.05 -16.52 22.96
N ARG A 281 -24.82 -17.54 23.35
CA ARG A 281 -24.68 -18.15 24.69
C ARG A 281 -23.44 -19.04 24.80
N LEU A 282 -23.08 -19.73 23.72
CA LEU A 282 -22.03 -20.75 23.67
C LEU A 282 -21.27 -20.63 22.34
N GLY A 283 -20.09 -21.27 22.28
CA GLY A 283 -19.30 -21.38 21.06
C GLY A 283 -18.16 -20.37 20.97
N ILE A 284 -17.32 -20.58 19.97
CA ILE A 284 -16.12 -19.78 19.70
C ILE A 284 -16.44 -18.31 19.41
N ASP A 285 -17.66 -17.99 18.95
CA ASP A 285 -18.07 -16.63 18.59
C ASP A 285 -18.67 -15.84 19.76
N ARG A 286 -18.78 -16.44 20.95
CA ARG A 286 -19.41 -15.80 22.12
C ARG A 286 -18.80 -14.44 22.44
N PHE A 287 -17.50 -14.25 22.19
CA PHE A 287 -16.80 -12.99 22.47
C PHE A 287 -17.31 -11.82 21.63
N TRP A 288 -17.99 -12.07 20.50
CA TRP A 288 -18.64 -11.03 19.71
C TRP A 288 -19.93 -10.49 20.34
N SER A 289 -20.53 -11.20 21.30
CA SER A 289 -21.83 -10.85 21.87
C SER A 289 -21.89 -9.40 22.36
N ASN A 290 -22.88 -8.64 21.88
CA ASN A 290 -23.12 -7.24 22.26
C ASN A 290 -21.98 -6.25 21.92
N THR A 291 -21.03 -6.67 21.07
CA THR A 291 -19.99 -5.80 20.50
C THR A 291 -20.49 -5.08 19.24
N HIS A 292 -19.62 -4.28 18.59
CA HIS A 292 -19.94 -3.57 17.34
C HIS A 292 -21.22 -2.74 17.40
N LYS A 293 -21.36 -1.93 18.45
CA LYS A 293 -22.51 -1.03 18.60
C LYS A 293 -22.56 -0.01 17.45
N VAL A 294 -23.74 0.14 16.87
CA VAL A 294 -24.00 1.02 15.71
C VAL A 294 -25.06 2.06 16.06
N ASN A 295 -24.82 3.31 15.64
CA ASN A 295 -25.86 4.33 15.58
C ASN A 295 -26.54 4.28 14.21
N PHE A 296 -27.73 3.69 14.12
CA PHE A 296 -28.40 3.55 12.83
C PHE A 296 -28.73 4.89 12.15
N ILE A 297 -28.95 5.97 12.91
CA ILE A 297 -29.25 7.29 12.35
C ILE A 297 -28.06 7.82 11.55
N SER A 298 -26.83 7.62 12.04
CA SER A 298 -25.62 8.04 11.31
C SER A 298 -25.45 7.27 10.01
N ILE A 299 -25.78 5.96 10.01
CA ILE A 299 -25.73 5.13 8.80
C ILE A 299 -26.76 5.59 7.77
N LYS A 300 -28.02 5.82 8.19
CA LYS A 300 -29.05 6.38 7.31
C LYS A 300 -28.61 7.72 6.70
N LYS A 301 -28.05 8.62 7.50
CA LYS A 301 -27.55 9.91 7.02
C LYS A 301 -26.44 9.73 5.97
N MET A 302 -25.49 8.83 6.23
CA MET A 302 -24.38 8.54 5.33
C MET A 302 -24.83 8.03 3.96
N PHE A 303 -25.84 7.17 3.91
CA PHE A 303 -26.35 6.60 2.67
C PHE A 303 -27.51 7.38 2.04
N SER A 304 -27.95 8.49 2.63
CA SER A 304 -29.14 9.24 2.17
C SER A 304 -29.06 9.76 0.73
N SER A 305 -27.85 10.04 0.22
CA SER A 305 -27.66 10.47 -1.17
C SER A 305 -27.56 9.34 -2.19
N TYR A 306 -27.53 8.07 -1.75
CA TYR A 306 -27.34 6.90 -2.60
C TYR A 306 -28.69 6.25 -2.92
N LYS A 307 -29.31 6.66 -4.03
CA LYS A 307 -30.68 6.23 -4.43
C LYS A 307 -30.81 4.74 -4.73
N ASN A 308 -29.71 4.07 -5.08
CA ASN A 308 -29.69 2.64 -5.38
C ASN A 308 -29.30 1.78 -4.17
N VAL A 309 -29.12 2.37 -2.98
CA VAL A 309 -28.76 1.68 -1.74
C VAL A 309 -29.99 1.50 -0.86
N SER A 310 -30.22 0.27 -0.40
CA SER A 310 -31.25 -0.10 0.57
C SER A 310 -30.59 -0.61 1.85
N LEU A 311 -30.92 0.01 2.98
CA LEU A 311 -30.45 -0.43 4.31
C LEU A 311 -31.47 -1.40 4.90
N ILE A 312 -31.05 -2.65 5.11
CA ILE A 312 -31.90 -3.73 5.61
C ILE A 312 -31.55 -3.96 7.07
N LYS A 313 -32.41 -3.43 7.95
CA LYS A 313 -32.22 -3.48 9.40
C LYS A 313 -32.87 -4.72 10.01
N GLY A 314 -32.06 -5.55 10.64
CA GLY A 314 -32.51 -6.68 11.45
C GLY A 314 -31.48 -7.80 11.49
N ASP A 315 -31.74 -8.81 12.32
CA ASP A 315 -30.96 -10.04 12.29
C ASP A 315 -31.17 -10.74 10.94
N PHE A 316 -30.13 -11.39 10.40
CA PHE A 316 -30.22 -12.08 9.11
C PHE A 316 -31.28 -13.17 9.11
N PHE A 317 -31.52 -13.83 10.25
CA PHE A 317 -32.56 -14.84 10.40
C PHE A 317 -33.97 -14.27 10.19
N ASP A 318 -34.16 -12.99 10.49
CA ASP A 318 -35.45 -12.30 10.31
C ASP A 318 -35.59 -11.63 8.95
N THR A 319 -34.48 -11.35 8.26
CA THR A 319 -34.45 -10.42 7.12
C THR A 319 -34.08 -11.09 5.79
N ILE A 320 -33.29 -12.15 5.78
CA ILE A 320 -32.69 -12.70 4.55
C ILE A 320 -33.71 -13.27 3.55
N ASP A 321 -34.79 -13.86 4.08
CA ASP A 321 -35.89 -14.40 3.28
C ASP A 321 -36.86 -13.28 2.83
N LYS A 322 -36.85 -12.12 3.50
CA LYS A 322 -37.68 -10.95 3.16
C LYS A 322 -37.05 -10.04 2.10
N LEU A 323 -35.79 -10.29 1.71
CA LEU A 323 -35.13 -9.49 0.66
C LEU A 323 -35.86 -9.59 -0.69
N LEU A 324 -36.58 -10.69 -0.96
CA LEU A 324 -37.30 -10.94 -2.23
C LEU A 324 -36.44 -10.71 -3.49
N ILE A 325 -35.12 -10.95 -3.38
CA ILE A 325 -34.16 -10.87 -4.48
C ILE A 325 -33.89 -12.29 -4.98
N ASN A 326 -34.12 -12.52 -6.27
CA ASN A 326 -33.94 -13.83 -6.90
C ASN A 326 -32.50 -14.09 -7.32
N HIS A 327 -31.76 -13.04 -7.72
CA HIS A 327 -30.42 -13.16 -8.27
C HIS A 327 -29.46 -12.14 -7.69
N PHE A 328 -28.28 -12.59 -7.28
CA PHE A 328 -27.15 -11.73 -6.90
C PHE A 328 -26.00 -11.87 -7.90
N SER A 329 -25.41 -10.75 -8.29
CA SER A 329 -24.16 -10.74 -9.07
C SER A 329 -22.93 -10.70 -8.18
N PHE A 330 -23.01 -10.00 -7.05
CA PHE A 330 -21.91 -9.88 -6.09
C PHE A 330 -22.44 -9.80 -4.67
N VAL A 331 -21.80 -10.54 -3.75
CA VAL A 331 -22.11 -10.49 -2.32
C VAL A 331 -20.83 -10.40 -1.50
N ASN A 332 -20.75 -9.40 -0.62
CA ASN A 332 -19.73 -9.30 0.42
C ASN A 332 -20.28 -9.90 1.73
N VAL A 333 -19.56 -10.83 2.35
CA VAL A 333 -19.93 -11.46 3.62
C VAL A 333 -18.85 -11.09 4.64
N ASP A 334 -19.23 -10.24 5.59
CA ASP A 334 -18.36 -9.53 6.55
C ASP A 334 -19.09 -9.47 7.90
N CYS A 335 -19.38 -10.64 8.46
CA CYS A 335 -20.24 -10.77 9.64
C CYS A 335 -19.68 -11.70 10.74
N ASP A 336 -18.39 -12.06 10.64
CA ASP A 336 -17.52 -12.75 11.60
C ASP A 336 -17.96 -14.15 12.11
N SER A 337 -19.23 -14.33 12.44
CA SER A 337 -19.75 -15.45 13.21
C SER A 337 -20.19 -16.63 12.36
N TYR A 338 -19.97 -17.85 12.87
CA TYR A 338 -20.41 -19.11 12.27
C TYR A 338 -21.91 -19.09 11.95
N ARG A 339 -22.75 -18.68 12.91
CA ARG A 339 -24.21 -18.66 12.75
C ARG A 339 -24.64 -17.79 11.57
N ALA A 340 -24.11 -16.57 11.48
CA ALA A 340 -24.47 -15.62 10.44
C ALA A 340 -23.92 -16.09 9.08
N VAL A 341 -22.63 -16.43 9.01
CA VAL A 341 -21.98 -16.85 7.76
C VAL A 341 -22.61 -18.11 7.20
N LYS A 342 -22.95 -19.10 8.05
CA LYS A 342 -23.66 -20.31 7.63
C LYS A 342 -24.99 -19.98 6.97
N LEU A 343 -25.85 -19.22 7.67
CA LEU A 343 -27.16 -18.85 7.14
C LEU A 343 -27.04 -18.08 5.82
N VAL A 344 -26.18 -17.06 5.79
CA VAL A 344 -25.96 -16.23 4.60
C VAL A 344 -25.49 -17.10 3.44
N THR A 345 -24.49 -17.95 3.65
CA THR A 345 -23.95 -18.83 2.60
C THR A 345 -25.02 -19.77 2.05
N GLU A 346 -25.73 -20.49 2.93
CA GLU A 346 -26.78 -21.44 2.57
C GLU A 346 -27.91 -20.80 1.77
N LYS A 347 -28.31 -19.59 2.16
CA LYS A 347 -29.42 -18.87 1.54
C LYS A 347 -28.99 -18.11 0.29
N ILE A 348 -27.76 -17.64 0.18
CA ILE A 348 -27.32 -16.73 -0.89
C ILE A 348 -26.66 -17.46 -2.05
N PHE A 349 -25.82 -18.47 -1.79
CA PHE A 349 -25.12 -19.18 -2.87
C PHE A 349 -26.07 -19.79 -3.92
N PRO A 350 -27.23 -20.38 -3.56
CA PRO A 350 -28.22 -20.82 -4.55
C PRO A 350 -28.76 -19.69 -5.42
N ARG A 351 -28.93 -18.49 -4.85
CA ARG A 351 -29.41 -17.26 -5.52
C ARG A 351 -28.31 -16.49 -6.26
N LEU A 352 -27.04 -16.89 -6.14
CA LEU A 352 -25.97 -16.27 -6.91
C LEU A 352 -26.12 -16.65 -8.39
N SER A 353 -25.97 -15.68 -9.28
CA SER A 353 -25.96 -15.92 -10.73
C SER A 353 -24.71 -16.67 -11.17
N LYS A 354 -24.79 -17.34 -12.34
CA LYS A 354 -23.61 -17.86 -13.03
C LYS A 354 -22.62 -16.72 -13.32
N GLY A 355 -21.35 -16.90 -12.97
CA GLY A 355 -20.32 -15.86 -13.00
C GLY A 355 -20.37 -14.88 -11.83
N GLY A 356 -21.36 -14.99 -10.94
CA GLY A 356 -21.46 -14.15 -9.75
C GLY A 356 -20.40 -14.53 -8.71
N ILE A 357 -20.07 -13.56 -7.86
CA ILE A 357 -19.02 -13.68 -6.85
C ILE A 357 -19.60 -13.53 -5.44
N ILE A 358 -19.18 -14.41 -4.53
CA ILE A 358 -19.28 -14.18 -3.08
C ILE A 358 -17.87 -14.00 -2.53
N LEU A 359 -17.65 -12.91 -1.82
CA LEU A 359 -16.42 -12.63 -1.10
C LEU A 359 -16.69 -12.81 0.39
N PHE A 360 -15.90 -13.66 1.04
CA PHE A 360 -15.90 -13.87 2.48
C PHE A 360 -14.68 -13.14 3.06
N GLU A 361 -14.93 -12.01 3.69
CA GLU A 361 -13.90 -11.08 4.16
C GLU A 361 -13.00 -11.78 5.21
N ASP A 362 -13.66 -12.33 6.22
CA ASP A 362 -13.06 -12.87 7.43
C ASP A 362 -12.38 -14.23 7.29
N TYR A 363 -12.39 -14.85 6.11
CA TYR A 363 -12.01 -16.27 5.96
C TYR A 363 -10.60 -16.56 6.50
N GLY A 364 -9.66 -15.63 6.30
CA GLY A 364 -8.27 -15.71 6.74
C GLY A 364 -8.04 -15.39 8.22
N HIS A 365 -9.00 -14.77 8.89
CA HIS A 365 -8.83 -14.17 10.21
C HIS A 365 -8.92 -15.21 11.31
N VAL A 366 -7.93 -15.21 12.22
CA VAL A 366 -7.83 -16.20 13.30
C VAL A 366 -9.00 -16.09 14.27
N GLN A 367 -9.47 -14.87 14.53
CA GLN A 367 -10.65 -14.62 15.38
C GLN A 367 -11.95 -15.18 14.76
N CYS A 368 -11.98 -15.40 13.44
CA CYS A 368 -13.17 -15.76 12.68
C CYS A 368 -13.14 -17.22 12.19
N ILE A 369 -12.51 -18.11 12.96
CA ILE A 369 -12.43 -19.54 12.62
C ILE A 369 -13.82 -20.20 12.50
N GLY A 370 -14.83 -19.65 13.19
CA GLY A 370 -16.23 -20.05 13.04
C GLY A 370 -16.78 -19.75 11.65
N ALA A 371 -16.57 -18.54 11.14
CA ALA A 371 -16.90 -18.20 9.75
C ALA A 371 -16.21 -19.15 8.75
N ARG A 372 -14.90 -19.39 8.91
CA ARG A 372 -14.16 -20.34 8.06
C ARG A 372 -14.80 -21.73 8.07
N TYR A 373 -15.11 -22.26 9.25
CA TYR A 373 -15.72 -23.58 9.39
C TYR A 373 -17.10 -23.65 8.72
N ALA A 374 -17.94 -22.61 8.85
CA ALA A 374 -19.24 -22.55 8.16
C ALA A 374 -19.09 -22.61 6.63
N ILE A 375 -18.13 -21.88 6.09
CA ILE A 375 -17.85 -21.82 4.65
C ILE A 375 -17.36 -23.19 4.16
N ASP A 376 -16.36 -23.76 4.83
CA ASP A 376 -15.78 -25.05 4.46
C ASP A 376 -16.81 -26.19 4.58
N GLU A 377 -17.65 -26.17 5.61
CA GLU A 377 -18.76 -27.12 5.81
C GLU A 377 -19.75 -27.07 4.63
N TYR A 378 -20.21 -25.87 4.25
CA TYR A 378 -21.15 -25.70 3.14
C TYR A 378 -20.54 -26.17 1.81
N PHE A 379 -19.33 -25.72 1.49
CA PHE A 379 -18.72 -25.97 0.18
C PHE A 379 -18.11 -27.36 0.00
N LYS A 380 -18.11 -28.21 1.04
CA LYS A 380 -17.57 -29.58 1.01
C LYS A 380 -18.21 -30.45 -0.07
N ASN A 381 -19.52 -30.33 -0.27
CA ASN A 381 -20.30 -31.15 -1.22
C ASN A 381 -20.90 -30.34 -2.38
N ILE A 382 -20.64 -29.03 -2.42
CA ILE A 382 -21.12 -28.16 -3.48
C ILE A 382 -20.20 -28.31 -4.69
N LYS A 383 -20.77 -28.26 -5.90
CA LYS A 383 -20.04 -28.31 -7.18
C LYS A 383 -20.23 -27.00 -7.93
N ASN A 384 -19.57 -26.85 -9.07
CA ASN A 384 -19.72 -25.71 -9.99
C ASN A 384 -19.35 -24.36 -9.37
N TYR A 385 -18.21 -24.30 -8.70
CA TYR A 385 -17.61 -23.04 -8.26
C TYR A 385 -16.09 -23.07 -8.44
N ARG A 386 -15.48 -21.89 -8.53
CA ARG A 386 -14.03 -21.69 -8.36
C ARG A 386 -13.77 -20.95 -7.06
N LYS A 387 -12.69 -21.32 -6.39
CA LYS A 387 -12.22 -20.64 -5.18
C LYS A 387 -10.86 -20.00 -5.41
N PHE A 388 -10.68 -18.81 -4.86
CA PHE A 388 -9.42 -18.09 -4.83
C PHE A 388 -9.25 -17.49 -3.43
N PHE A 389 -8.07 -17.67 -2.83
CA PHE A 389 -7.74 -17.08 -1.54
C PHE A 389 -6.86 -15.85 -1.78
N SER A 390 -7.32 -14.69 -1.32
CA SER A 390 -6.56 -13.44 -1.40
C SER A 390 -5.53 -13.43 -0.29
N GLY A 391 -4.26 -13.62 -0.64
CA GLY A 391 -3.15 -13.48 0.30
C GLY A 391 -2.90 -12.04 0.76
N PHE A 392 -3.64 -11.06 0.24
CA PHE A 392 -3.51 -9.64 0.60
C PHE A 392 -4.44 -9.27 1.75
N SER A 393 -5.73 -9.54 1.61
CA SER A 393 -6.78 -9.26 2.61
C SER A 393 -6.98 -10.43 3.58
N GLY A 394 -6.68 -11.66 3.14
CA GLY A 394 -7.11 -12.86 3.85
C GLY A 394 -8.50 -13.34 3.44
N SER A 395 -9.17 -12.67 2.50
CA SER A 395 -10.51 -13.06 2.06
C SER A 395 -10.52 -14.30 1.17
N LEU A 396 -11.62 -15.07 1.23
CA LEU A 396 -11.91 -16.12 0.27
C LEU A 396 -12.92 -15.63 -0.76
N ILE A 397 -12.56 -15.75 -2.03
CA ILE A 397 -13.40 -15.36 -3.16
C ILE A 397 -13.92 -16.63 -3.84
N ILE A 398 -15.24 -16.74 -3.93
CA ILE A 398 -15.94 -17.83 -4.62
C ILE A 398 -16.65 -17.26 -5.85
N THR A 399 -16.40 -17.86 -7.01
CA THR A 399 -17.14 -17.57 -8.25
C THR A 399 -17.98 -18.78 -8.64
N LYS A 400 -19.29 -18.59 -8.86
CA LYS A 400 -20.18 -19.66 -9.32
C LYS A 400 -20.02 -19.88 -10.83
N ILE A 401 -19.87 -21.13 -11.24
CA ILE A 401 -19.63 -21.54 -12.64
C ILE A 401 -20.91 -21.97 -13.32
#